data_AF-A0A9E7K5T0-F1
#
_entry.id   AF-A0A9E7K5T0-F1
#
_cell.length_a   1.000
_cell.length_b   1.000
_cell.length_c   1.000
_cell.angle_alpha   90.00
_cell.angle_beta   90.00
_cell.angle_gamma   90.00
#
_symmetry.space_group_name_H-M   'P 1'
#
loop_
_entity.id
_entity.type
_entity.pdbx_description
1 polymer ?
#
loop_
_entity_poly.entity_id
_entity_poly.type
_entity_poly.pdbx_seq_one_letter_code
_entity_poly.pdbx_strand_id
1 'polypeptide(L)'
;MQYEKEALLASELALKQTRSQTEFFCKTLTASDTSTHGGFSVPRRAAEKIFPALDFSMQPPAQEIQARDLHENIWTFRHIYRGQPKRHLLTTGWSLFVSRKKLFAGDSVLFIR
;
A
#
# COMPACT_ATOMS: atom_id res chain seq x y z
N MET A 1 25.24 -5.61 38.21
CA MET A 1 25.16 -4.29 38.90
C MET A 1 23.75 -3.69 38.72
N GLN A 2 23.25 -2.89 39.66
CA GLN A 2 21.91 -2.27 39.60
C GLN A 2 21.65 -1.55 38.27
N TYR A 3 22.69 -0.90 37.75
CA TYR A 3 22.70 -0.20 36.46
C TYR A 3 22.40 -1.09 35.24
N GLU A 4 22.86 -2.35 35.23
CA GLU A 4 22.61 -3.27 34.10
C GLU A 4 21.14 -3.73 34.06
N LYS A 5 20.52 -3.91 35.24
CA LYS A 5 19.09 -4.24 35.33
C LYS A 5 18.22 -3.07 34.89
N GLU A 6 18.61 -1.85 35.24
CA GLU A 6 17.92 -0.63 34.80
C GLU A 6 18.08 -0.38 33.30
N ALA A 7 19.27 -0.62 32.74
CA ALA A 7 19.50 -0.54 31.30
C ALA A 7 18.69 -1.58 30.51
N LEU A 8 18.62 -2.82 31.02
CA LEU A 8 17.80 -3.87 30.42
C LEU A 8 16.31 -3.49 30.45
N LEU A 9 15.81 -3.03 31.60
CA LEU A 9 14.42 -2.60 31.75
C LEU A 9 14.11 -1.40 30.86
N ALA A 10 15.02 -0.43 30.74
CA ALA A 10 14.89 0.71 29.83
C ALA A 10 14.86 0.27 28.36
N SER A 11 15.66 -0.73 27.98
CA SER A 11 15.63 -1.29 26.62
C SER A 11 14.32 -2.05 26.34
N GLU A 12 13.80 -2.81 27.32
CA GLU A 12 12.52 -3.50 27.19
C GLU A 12 11.35 -2.51 27.11
N LEU A 13 11.41 -1.43 27.88
CA LEU A 13 10.43 -0.35 27.82
C LEU A 13 10.53 0.42 26.49
N ALA A 14 11.74 0.69 25.98
CA ALA A 14 11.94 1.30 24.67
C ALA A 14 11.42 0.41 23.53
N LEU A 15 11.61 -0.91 23.61
CA LEU A 15 11.04 -1.88 22.67
C LEU A 15 9.51 -1.94 22.75
N LYS A 16 8.94 -1.73 23.95
CA LYS A 16 7.49 -1.69 24.17
C LYS A 16 6.85 -0.34 23.79
N GLN A 17 7.61 0.75 23.77
CA GLN A 17 7.05 2.11 23.66
C GLN A 17 6.97 2.67 22.24
N THR A 18 7.62 2.10 21.21
CA THR A 18 7.70 2.77 19.89
C THR A 18 7.70 1.85 18.67
N ARG A 19 6.87 0.80 18.65
CA ARG A 19 6.41 0.28 17.36
C ARG A 19 4.94 0.64 17.19
N SER A 20 4.67 1.84 16.67
CA SER A 20 3.45 2.01 15.88
C SER A 20 3.46 0.84 14.89
N GLN A 21 2.47 -0.04 14.97
CA GLN A 21 2.42 -1.18 14.05
C GLN A 21 2.39 -0.61 12.65
N THR A 22 3.49 -0.77 11.91
CA THR A 22 3.58 -0.28 10.54
C THR A 22 2.40 -0.84 9.77
N GLU A 23 1.57 0.04 9.22
CA GLU A 23 0.37 -0.39 8.53
C GLU A 23 0.78 -0.85 7.14
N PHE A 24 0.46 -2.10 6.78
CA PHE A 24 0.71 -2.61 5.45
C PHE A 24 -0.42 -3.53 4.97
N PHE A 25 -0.43 -3.80 3.67
CA PHE A 25 -1.12 -4.96 3.11
C PHE A 25 -0.25 -5.65 2.07
N CYS A 26 -0.44 -6.97 1.96
CA CYS A 26 0.12 -7.79 0.90
C CYS A 26 -1.02 -8.30 0.02
N LYS A 27 -0.81 -8.28 -1.28
CA LYS A 27 -1.72 -8.95 -2.22
C LYS A 27 -0.92 -9.67 -3.30
N THR A 28 -1.25 -10.94 -3.49
CA THR A 28 -0.86 -11.71 -4.67
C THR A 28 -1.62 -11.21 -5.89
N LEU A 29 -0.89 -10.93 -6.97
CA LEU A 29 -1.41 -10.39 -8.22
C LEU A 29 -2.20 -11.46 -8.97
N THR A 30 -3.40 -11.09 -9.39
CA THR A 30 -4.21 -11.90 -10.32
C THR A 30 -3.84 -11.59 -11.77
N ALA A 31 -4.25 -12.45 -12.70
CA ALA A 31 -4.06 -12.20 -14.13
C ALA A 31 -4.64 -10.85 -14.59
N SER A 32 -5.76 -10.41 -14.00
CA SER A 32 -6.35 -9.11 -14.32
C SER A 32 -5.51 -7.93 -13.85
N ASP A 33 -4.82 -8.07 -12.71
CA ASP A 33 -3.96 -7.02 -12.16
C ASP A 33 -2.74 -6.80 -13.06
N THR A 34 -2.24 -7.82 -13.75
CA THR A 34 -1.03 -7.70 -14.60
C THR A 34 -1.33 -7.47 -16.08
N SER A 35 -2.61 -7.33 -16.45
CA SER A 35 -3.01 -7.08 -17.83
C SER A 35 -2.73 -5.62 -18.26
N THR A 36 -2.35 -5.41 -19.52
CA THR A 36 -1.92 -4.09 -20.05
C THR A 36 -2.98 -3.00 -19.90
N HIS A 37 -4.26 -3.36 -20.01
CA HIS A 37 -5.41 -2.46 -19.89
C HIS A 37 -6.10 -2.55 -18.53
N GLY A 38 -5.64 -3.45 -17.66
CA GLY A 38 -6.18 -3.65 -16.32
C GLY A 38 -5.63 -2.64 -15.32
N GLY A 39 -6.37 -2.49 -14.23
CA GLY A 39 -5.91 -1.82 -13.02
C GLY A 39 -5.70 -2.83 -11.90
N PHE A 40 -5.04 -2.39 -10.83
CA PHE A 40 -4.91 -3.19 -9.62
C PHE A 40 -6.17 -3.09 -8.77
N SER A 41 -6.78 -4.21 -8.44
CA SER A 41 -7.92 -4.23 -7.50
C SER A 41 -7.43 -4.22 -6.05
N VAL A 42 -7.74 -3.17 -5.30
CA VAL A 42 -7.30 -3.03 -3.91
C VAL A 42 -8.37 -3.59 -2.98
N PRO A 43 -8.04 -4.49 -2.03
CA PRO A 43 -8.99 -4.93 -1.01
C PRO A 43 -9.54 -3.74 -0.22
N ARG A 44 -10.85 -3.67 0.01
CA ARG A 44 -11.50 -2.51 0.65
C ARG A 44 -10.85 -2.10 1.97
N ARG A 45 -10.67 -3.05 2.90
CA ARG A 45 -10.03 -2.80 4.21
C ARG A 45 -8.60 -2.27 4.07
N ALA A 46 -7.88 -2.71 3.03
CA ALA A 46 -6.53 -2.23 2.78
C ALA A 46 -6.54 -0.79 2.25
N ALA A 47 -7.42 -0.46 1.30
CA ALA A 47 -7.55 0.90 0.77
C ALA A 47 -7.90 1.92 1.85
N GLU A 48 -8.87 1.59 2.72
CA GLU A 48 -9.31 2.45 3.82
C GLU A 48 -8.23 2.67 4.90
N LYS A 49 -7.32 1.70 5.09
CA LYS A 49 -6.25 1.78 6.07
C LYS A 49 -5.00 2.49 5.52
N ILE A 50 -4.59 2.15 4.31
CA ILE A 50 -3.25 2.46 3.79
C ILE A 50 -3.22 3.73 2.95
N PHE A 51 -4.29 4.03 2.22
CA PHE A 51 -4.34 5.24 1.39
C PHE A 51 -4.99 6.40 2.14
N PRO A 52 -4.70 7.66 1.74
CA PRO A 52 -5.47 8.79 2.22
C PRO A 52 -6.96 8.61 1.88
N ALA A 53 -7.84 9.15 2.72
CA ALA A 53 -9.28 9.05 2.49
C ALA A 53 -9.67 9.71 1.16
N LEU A 54 -10.56 9.06 0.40
CA LEU A 54 -11.13 9.66 -0.80
C LEU A 54 -12.18 10.71 -0.43
N ASP A 55 -12.27 11.78 -1.21
CA ASP A 55 -13.45 12.64 -1.20
C ASP A 55 -14.58 11.97 -2.00
N PHE A 56 -15.59 11.49 -1.28
CA PHE A 56 -16.75 10.80 -1.86
C PHE A 56 -17.82 11.74 -2.43
N SER A 57 -17.65 13.06 -2.32
CA SER A 57 -18.51 14.04 -3.00
C SER A 57 -18.21 14.13 -4.50
N MET A 58 -17.00 13.74 -4.93
CA MET A 58 -16.59 13.68 -6.33
C MET A 58 -17.23 12.51 -7.09
N GLN A 59 -17.40 12.65 -8.41
CA GLN A 59 -17.92 11.59 -9.29
C GLN A 59 -17.00 11.32 -10.49
N PRO A 60 -16.30 10.17 -10.54
CA PRO A 60 -16.10 9.20 -9.46
C PRO A 60 -15.09 9.72 -8.39
N PRO A 61 -15.17 9.25 -7.13
CA PRO A 61 -14.15 9.55 -6.11
C PRO A 61 -12.78 9.05 -6.55
N ALA A 62 -11.81 9.94 -6.62
CA ALA A 62 -10.45 9.62 -7.05
C ALA A 62 -9.42 10.57 -6.42
N GLN A 63 -8.18 10.11 -6.34
CA GLN A 63 -7.03 10.90 -5.92
C GLN A 63 -5.77 10.38 -6.61
N GLU A 64 -4.71 11.18 -6.57
CA GLU A 64 -3.36 10.73 -6.89
C GLU A 64 -2.64 10.32 -5.60
N ILE A 65 -1.98 9.17 -5.62
CA ILE A 65 -1.12 8.72 -4.53
C ILE A 65 0.31 8.55 -5.05
N GLN A 66 1.29 8.88 -4.22
CA GLN A 66 2.70 8.64 -4.50
C GLN A 66 3.24 7.62 -3.49
N ALA A 67 3.87 6.58 -3.99
CA ALA A 67 4.56 5.58 -3.17
C ALA A 67 6.04 5.55 -3.56
N ARG A 68 6.90 5.32 -2.57
CA ARG A 68 8.34 5.18 -2.77
C ARG A 68 8.72 3.71 -2.65
N ASP A 69 9.52 3.20 -3.60
CA ASP A 69 10.08 1.86 -3.49
C ASP A 69 11.39 1.82 -2.70
N LEU A 70 11.92 0.62 -2.45
CA LEU A 70 13.17 0.41 -1.69
C LEU A 70 14.42 1.01 -2.35
N HIS A 71 14.33 1.43 -3.62
CA HIS A 71 15.40 2.08 -4.36
C HIS A 71 15.14 3.58 -4.53
N GLU A 72 14.31 4.16 -3.65
CA GLU A 72 13.97 5.58 -3.62
C GLU A 72 13.22 6.10 -4.86
N ASN A 73 12.75 5.21 -5.75
CA ASN A 73 11.97 5.65 -6.91
C ASN A 73 10.54 5.97 -6.48
N ILE A 74 10.03 7.09 -6.97
CA ILE A 74 8.64 7.52 -6.74
C ILE A 74 7.75 6.97 -7.84
N TRP A 75 6.66 6.33 -7.43
CA TRP A 75 5.63 5.80 -8.29
C TRP A 75 4.30 6.50 -8.01
N THR A 76 3.77 7.14 -9.03
CA THR A 76 2.49 7.84 -8.97
C THR A 76 1.38 6.94 -9.48
N PHE A 77 0.31 6.79 -8.69
CA PHE A 77 -0.87 6.01 -9.06
C PHE A 77 -2.14 6.83 -8.95
N ARG A 78 -3.07 6.63 -9.89
CA ARG A 78 -4.45 7.12 -9.74
C ARG A 78 -5.27 6.08 -8.96
N HIS A 79 -5.58 6.40 -7.71
CA HIS A 79 -6.52 5.64 -6.88
C HIS A 79 -7.95 6.14 -7.15
N ILE A 80 -8.85 5.22 -7.52
CA ILE A 80 -10.23 5.55 -7.90
C ILE A 80 -11.21 4.51 -7.34
N TYR A 81 -12.35 4.97 -6.85
CA TYR A 81 -13.45 4.12 -6.40
C TYR A 81 -14.59 4.13 -7.43
N ARG A 82 -14.73 3.05 -8.20
CA ARG A 82 -15.69 2.97 -9.32
C ARG A 82 -16.12 1.54 -9.64
N GLY A 83 -16.95 1.38 -10.67
CA GLY A 83 -17.43 0.10 -11.18
C GLY A 83 -18.71 -0.38 -10.51
N GLN A 84 -19.20 -1.55 -10.94
CA GLN A 84 -20.41 -2.18 -10.42
C GLN A 84 -20.14 -3.67 -10.17
N PRO A 85 -20.12 -4.14 -8.91
CA PRO A 85 -20.14 -3.33 -7.68
C PRO A 85 -18.93 -2.38 -7.58
N LYS A 86 -19.08 -1.29 -6.80
CA LYS A 86 -18.01 -0.30 -6.62
C LYS A 86 -16.82 -0.93 -5.87
N ARG A 87 -15.62 -0.62 -6.35
CA ARG A 87 -14.35 -1.17 -5.84
C ARG A 87 -13.22 -0.16 -5.93
N HIS A 88 -12.23 -0.30 -5.07
CA HIS A 88 -11.00 0.50 -5.09
C HIS A 88 -10.05 -0.05 -6.16
N LEU A 89 -9.54 0.84 -7.01
CA LEU A 89 -8.64 0.49 -8.10
C LEU A 89 -7.43 1.43 -8.10
N LEU A 90 -6.23 0.91 -8.38
CA LEU A 90 -5.15 1.71 -8.94
C LEU A 90 -5.19 1.58 -10.46
N THR A 91 -5.22 2.70 -11.17
CA THR A 91 -5.39 2.74 -12.63
C THR A 91 -4.16 3.34 -13.31
N THR A 92 -4.18 4.62 -13.67
CA THR A 92 -3.01 5.31 -14.23
C THR A 92 -1.78 5.07 -13.36
N GLY A 93 -0.65 4.77 -13.99
CA GLY A 93 0.62 4.44 -13.33
C GLY A 93 0.81 2.96 -12.99
N TRP A 94 -0.26 2.19 -12.82
CA TRP A 94 -0.15 0.79 -12.42
C TRP A 94 0.48 -0.11 -13.50
N SER A 95 0.03 -0.03 -14.75
CA SER A 95 0.61 -0.84 -15.84
C SER A 95 2.08 -0.48 -16.11
N LEU A 96 2.46 0.78 -15.91
CA LEU A 96 3.85 1.21 -15.98
C LEU A 96 4.70 0.61 -14.85
N PHE A 97 4.15 0.55 -13.62
CA PHE A 97 4.81 -0.10 -12.49
C PHE A 97 5.01 -1.60 -12.75
N VAL A 98 3.95 -2.30 -13.16
CA VAL A 98 3.99 -3.74 -13.50
C VAL A 98 5.05 -4.03 -14.56
N SER A 99 5.04 -3.28 -15.67
CA SER A 99 5.99 -3.51 -16.77
C SER A 99 7.44 -3.21 -16.37
N ARG A 100 7.70 -2.09 -15.68
CA ARG A 100 9.06 -1.74 -15.24
C ARG A 100 9.62 -2.67 -14.17
N LYS A 101 8.76 -3.15 -13.25
CA LYS A 101 9.13 -4.12 -12.22
C LYS A 101 9.08 -5.57 -12.71
N LYS A 102 8.63 -5.80 -13.94
CA LYS A 102 8.48 -7.12 -14.58
C LYS A 102 7.64 -8.09 -13.75
N LEU A 103 6.50 -7.60 -13.24
CA LEU A 103 5.61 -8.38 -12.39
C LEU A 103 4.65 -9.26 -13.22
N PHE A 104 4.37 -10.45 -12.71
CA PHE A 104 3.46 -11.44 -13.29
C PHE A 104 2.38 -11.87 -12.29
N ALA A 105 1.33 -12.53 -12.79
CA ALA A 105 0.32 -13.12 -11.93
C ALA A 105 0.97 -14.18 -11.03
N GLY A 106 0.63 -14.16 -9.73
CA GLY A 106 1.31 -14.96 -8.70
C GLY A 106 2.39 -14.21 -7.94
N ASP A 107 2.95 -13.13 -8.47
CA ASP A 107 3.82 -12.23 -7.70
C ASP A 107 3.02 -11.51 -6.61
N SER A 108 3.70 -10.94 -5.63
CA SER A 108 3.06 -10.19 -4.55
C SER A 108 3.51 -8.74 -4.53
N VAL A 109 2.59 -7.85 -4.22
CA VAL A 109 2.88 -6.44 -3.96
C VAL A 109 2.54 -6.07 -2.53
N LEU A 110 3.40 -5.23 -1.95
CA LEU A 110 3.24 -4.66 -0.63
C LEU A 110 3.05 -3.15 -0.76
N PHE A 111 2.06 -2.62 -0.04
CA PHE A 111 1.98 -1.19 0.26
C PHE A 111 2.07 -1.01 1.76
N ILE A 112 2.86 -0.03 2.17
CA ILE A 112 3.17 0.29 3.55
C ILE A 112 2.89 1.78 3.74
N ARG A 113 2.28 2.15 4.86
CA ARG A 113 1.99 3.54 5.26
C ARG A 113 2.94 4.00 6.36
#